data_AF-A0A139BNS7-F1
#
_entry.id   AF-A0A139BNS7-F1
#
_cell.length_a   1.000
_cell.length_b   1.000
_cell.length_c   1.000
_cell.angle_alpha   90.00
_cell.angle_beta   90.00
_cell.angle_gamma   90.00
#
_symmetry.space_group_name_H-M   'P 1'
#
loop_
_entity.id
_entity.type
_entity.pdbx_description
1 polymer ?
#
loop_
_entity_poly.entity_id
_entity_poly.type
_entity_poly.pdbx_seq_one_letter_code
_entity_poly.pdbx_strand_id
1 'polypeptide(L)'
;MDTLKNALKGTFEVYNLTTVRQGLVFTRGEFMVHPKIPDKSTTANPPKLLDQVRDKLRVKHYSIRTEQTYSDWIKRYIYYHGKRHPKDMGAREIEAFLTHLAVEGKVAASTQNLAKSSILFLYREVLEIQLPWLENVTQAKAPKRLPVVLTVSEVQDLLSRLTGTHSLIASLLYGGGMRLMEAVRLRVKDVEFSRHEILVREGKGFKDRVTMLPESV
;
A
#
# COMPACT_ATOMS: atom_id res chain seq x y z
N MET A 1 -31.13 39.53 -23.12
CA MET A 1 -30.24 39.26 -24.27
C MET A 1 -29.34 38.10 -23.90
N ASP A 2 -29.91 36.97 -23.51
CA ASP A 2 -30.54 35.98 -24.38
C ASP A 2 -29.51 35.24 -25.23
N THR A 3 -29.67 33.91 -25.27
CA THR A 3 -28.92 32.95 -26.09
C THR A 3 -27.51 32.55 -25.62
N LEU A 4 -27.37 32.03 -24.40
CA LEU A 4 -26.36 30.98 -24.08
C LEU A 4 -26.62 30.16 -22.78
N LYS A 5 -27.85 30.17 -22.25
CA LYS A 5 -28.25 29.39 -21.05
C LYS A 5 -29.24 28.24 -21.33
N ASN A 6 -29.42 27.84 -22.59
CA ASN A 6 -30.50 26.93 -23.01
C ASN A 6 -30.06 25.51 -23.44
N ALA A 7 -29.00 24.94 -22.85
CA ALA A 7 -28.56 23.58 -23.21
C ALA A 7 -28.48 22.58 -22.04
N LEU A 8 -29.02 22.88 -20.86
CA LEU A 8 -29.03 21.94 -19.71
C LEU A 8 -30.36 21.94 -18.95
N LYS A 9 -31.47 21.77 -19.68
CA LYS A 9 -32.80 21.48 -19.12
C LYS A 9 -33.22 20.05 -19.48
N GLY A 10 -33.62 19.31 -18.45
CA GLY A 10 -34.19 17.95 -18.53
C GLY A 10 -33.32 17.02 -17.69
N THR A 11 -33.65 16.65 -16.45
CA THR A 11 -34.95 16.34 -15.81
C THR A 11 -34.74 16.48 -14.29
N PHE A 12 -35.54 17.26 -13.55
CA PHE A 12 -36.70 16.83 -12.73
C PHE A 12 -36.37 15.67 -11.75
N GLU A 13 -36.68 15.66 -10.45
CA GLU A 13 -37.47 16.51 -9.56
C GLU A 13 -37.20 16.05 -8.12
N VAL A 14 -37.29 16.97 -7.17
CA VAL A 14 -37.16 16.77 -5.72
C VAL A 14 -38.52 16.38 -5.17
N TYR A 15 -38.67 15.44 -4.23
CA TYR A 15 -39.64 15.60 -3.13
C TYR A 15 -39.29 14.76 -1.89
N ASN A 16 -39.49 15.42 -0.75
CA ASN A 16 -39.23 15.00 0.62
C ASN A 16 -40.56 14.65 1.32
N LEU A 17 -40.47 13.75 2.31
CA LEU A 17 -41.28 13.63 3.55
C LEU A 17 -42.75 13.16 3.53
N THR A 18 -43.07 12.42 4.61
CA THR A 18 -44.30 12.34 5.43
C THR A 18 -45.26 11.13 5.33
N THR A 19 -45.52 10.54 6.50
CA THR A 19 -46.78 9.97 7.00
C THR A 19 -47.00 8.44 6.99
N VAL A 20 -46.94 7.90 8.21
CA VAL A 20 -47.54 6.66 8.70
C VAL A 20 -49.08 6.76 8.69
N ARG A 21 -49.82 5.76 8.17
CA ARG A 21 -51.06 5.22 8.78
C ARG A 21 -51.65 4.05 7.97
N GLN A 22 -51.84 2.94 8.68
CA GLN A 22 -52.82 1.84 8.55
C GLN A 22 -53.64 1.72 7.26
N GLY A 23 -53.57 0.52 6.66
CA GLY A 23 -54.48 0.06 5.62
C GLY A 23 -54.24 -1.41 5.25
N LEU A 24 -54.43 -2.31 6.20
CA LEU A 24 -54.46 -3.75 5.96
C LEU A 24 -55.84 -4.11 5.36
N VAL A 25 -55.90 -4.41 4.07
CA VAL A 25 -56.99 -5.19 3.47
C VAL A 25 -56.36 -6.36 2.73
N PHE A 26 -56.45 -7.54 3.34
CA PHE A 26 -56.16 -8.82 2.70
C PHE A 26 -57.35 -9.18 1.80
N THR A 27 -57.10 -9.34 0.51
CA THR A 27 -57.93 -10.21 -0.35
C THR A 27 -57.02 -11.25 -1.01
N ARG A 28 -57.57 -12.45 -1.10
CA ARG A 28 -56.89 -13.73 -1.38
C ARG A 28 -56.16 -13.74 -2.73
N GLY A 29 -54.92 -14.21 -2.68
CA GLY A 29 -54.36 -15.16 -3.65
C GLY A 29 -53.99 -14.60 -5.01
N GLU A 30 -52.76 -14.08 -5.13
CA GLU A 30 -51.80 -14.39 -6.20
C GLU A 30 -50.49 -13.66 -5.89
N PHE A 31 -49.47 -14.42 -5.53
CA PHE A 31 -48.15 -13.91 -5.17
C PHE A 31 -47.48 -13.29 -6.40
N MET A 32 -47.19 -11.99 -6.33
CA MET A 32 -46.23 -11.34 -7.22
C MET A 32 -44.87 -12.01 -7.06
N VAL A 33 -44.39 -12.64 -8.14
CA VAL A 33 -43.01 -13.12 -8.27
C VAL A 33 -42.11 -11.89 -8.28
N HIS A 34 -41.49 -11.56 -7.14
CA HIS A 34 -40.35 -10.66 -7.16
C HIS A 34 -39.27 -11.30 -8.05
N PRO A 35 -38.64 -10.55 -8.97
CA PRO A 35 -37.47 -11.06 -9.68
C PRO A 35 -36.45 -11.44 -8.61
N LYS A 36 -36.14 -12.74 -8.52
CA LYS A 36 -35.03 -13.26 -7.73
C LYS A 36 -33.79 -12.50 -8.18
N ILE A 37 -33.39 -11.51 -7.39
CA ILE A 37 -32.01 -11.04 -7.40
C ILE A 37 -31.19 -12.30 -7.12
N PRO A 38 -30.28 -12.72 -8.00
CA PRO A 38 -29.47 -13.89 -7.74
C PRO A 38 -28.65 -13.58 -6.48
N ASP A 39 -29.06 -14.22 -5.39
CA ASP A 39 -28.29 -14.32 -4.17
C ASP A 39 -26.96 -14.97 -4.57
N LYS A 40 -25.90 -14.15 -4.67
CA LYS A 40 -24.53 -14.65 -4.72
C LYS A 40 -24.18 -15.16 -3.32
N SER A 41 -24.88 -16.21 -2.89
CA SER A 41 -24.36 -17.17 -1.93
C SER A 41 -23.16 -17.85 -2.60
N THR A 42 -22.04 -17.13 -2.54
CA THR A 42 -20.76 -17.60 -3.04
C THR A 42 -20.38 -18.77 -2.15
N THR A 43 -20.44 -19.98 -2.69
CA THR A 43 -19.75 -21.15 -2.17
C THR A 43 -18.25 -20.87 -2.18
N ALA A 44 -17.73 -20.23 -1.13
CA ALA A 44 -16.33 -19.84 -1.08
C ALA A 44 -15.60 -20.73 -0.07
N ASN A 45 -14.72 -21.60 -0.59
CA ASN A 45 -13.67 -22.25 0.19
C ASN A 45 -13.07 -21.30 1.24
N PRO A 46 -12.63 -21.81 2.40
CA PRO A 46 -11.98 -20.96 3.40
C PRO A 46 -10.85 -20.16 2.71
N PRO A 47 -10.74 -18.85 2.96
CA PRO A 47 -9.81 -17.99 2.23
C PRO A 47 -8.40 -18.54 2.38
N LYS A 48 -7.65 -18.61 1.29
CA LYS A 48 -6.28 -19.13 1.32
C LYS A 48 -5.45 -18.27 2.26
N LEU A 49 -4.46 -18.87 2.93
CA LEU A 49 -3.63 -18.16 3.92
C LEU A 49 -3.02 -16.84 3.38
N LEU A 50 -2.55 -16.86 2.13
CA LEU A 50 -1.97 -15.66 1.51
C LEU A 50 -3.01 -14.60 1.18
N ASP A 51 -4.26 -14.97 0.94
CA ASP A 51 -5.35 -14.01 0.74
C ASP A 51 -5.69 -13.34 2.08
N GLN A 52 -5.76 -14.11 3.17
CA GLN A 52 -5.92 -13.56 4.53
C GLN A 52 -4.78 -12.59 4.91
N VAL A 53 -3.54 -12.91 4.54
CA VAL A 53 -2.37 -12.03 4.73
C VAL A 53 -2.58 -10.70 4.00
N ARG A 54 -2.97 -10.74 2.73
CA ARG A 54 -3.21 -9.53 1.91
C ARG A 54 -4.36 -8.70 2.48
N ASP A 55 -5.45 -9.34 2.86
CA ASP A 55 -6.61 -8.66 3.44
C ASP A 55 -6.23 -7.92 4.73
N LYS A 56 -5.50 -8.58 5.65
CA LYS A 56 -5.01 -7.94 6.88
C LYS A 56 -4.05 -6.79 6.61
N LEU A 57 -3.15 -6.93 5.62
CA LEU A 57 -2.23 -5.86 5.23
C LEU A 57 -2.97 -4.63 4.69
N ARG A 58 -4.00 -4.85 3.85
CA ARG A 58 -4.82 -3.78 3.27
C ARG A 58 -5.68 -3.09 4.31
N VAL A 59 -6.29 -3.84 5.23
CA VAL A 59 -7.04 -3.28 6.38
C VAL A 59 -6.15 -2.40 7.24
N LYS A 60 -4.87 -2.77 7.41
CA LYS A 60 -3.89 -1.95 8.14
C LYS A 60 -3.24 -0.85 7.28
N HIS A 61 -3.74 -0.60 6.08
CA HIS A 61 -3.27 0.43 5.15
C HIS A 61 -1.76 0.35 4.83
N TYR A 62 -1.20 -0.85 4.82
CA TYR A 62 0.17 -1.05 4.34
C TYR A 62 0.26 -0.79 2.83
N SER A 63 1.44 -0.36 2.38
CA SER A 63 1.68 -0.16 0.95
C SER A 63 1.62 -1.49 0.19
N ILE A 64 1.20 -1.45 -1.08
CA ILE A 64 1.22 -2.63 -1.97
C ILE A 64 2.60 -3.28 -2.06
N ARG A 65 3.68 -2.48 -1.95
CA ARG A 65 5.06 -2.98 -1.95
C ARG A 65 5.36 -3.79 -0.70
N THR A 66 4.86 -3.34 0.46
CA THR A 66 4.95 -4.11 1.70
C THR A 66 4.13 -5.40 1.59
N GLU A 67 2.94 -5.35 1.00
CA GLU A 67 2.11 -6.54 0.77
C GLU A 67 2.82 -7.60 -0.06
N GLN A 68 3.41 -7.21 -1.19
CA GLN A 68 4.18 -8.11 -2.06
C GLN A 68 5.37 -8.71 -1.31
N THR A 69 6.15 -7.84 -0.64
CA THR A 69 7.32 -8.25 0.12
C THR A 69 6.97 -9.26 1.21
N TYR A 70 5.93 -9.00 2.00
CA TYR A 70 5.51 -9.88 3.09
C TYR A 70 4.98 -11.19 2.53
N SER A 71 4.13 -11.14 1.50
CA SER A 71 3.61 -12.33 0.84
C SER A 71 4.72 -13.22 0.32
N ASP A 72 5.77 -12.65 -0.27
CA ASP A 72 6.87 -13.41 -0.85
C ASP A 72 7.79 -14.01 0.22
N TRP A 73 8.06 -13.31 1.32
CA TRP A 73 8.77 -13.90 2.45
C TRP A 73 8.00 -15.02 3.13
N ILE A 74 6.69 -14.84 3.30
CA ILE A 74 5.81 -15.87 3.88
C ILE A 74 5.79 -17.11 2.98
N LYS A 75 5.68 -16.93 1.66
CA LYS A 75 5.81 -18.06 0.71
C LYS A 75 7.14 -18.77 0.87
N ARG A 76 8.26 -18.05 0.87
CA ARG A 76 9.61 -18.64 1.02
C ARG A 76 9.76 -19.43 2.31
N TYR A 77 9.24 -18.89 3.42
CA TYR A 77 9.20 -19.58 4.71
C TYR A 77 8.41 -20.89 4.63
N ILE A 78 7.21 -20.87 4.03
CA ILE A 78 6.38 -22.07 3.85
C ILE A 78 7.06 -23.10 2.94
N TYR A 79 7.69 -22.66 1.86
CA TYR A 79 8.41 -23.56 0.94
C TYR A 79 9.64 -24.20 1.59
N TYR A 80 10.39 -23.45 2.39
CA TYR A 80 11.54 -23.97 3.13
C TYR A 80 11.15 -25.11 4.08
N HIS A 81 9.97 -25.01 4.70
CA HIS A 81 9.42 -26.06 5.58
C HIS A 81 8.54 -27.08 4.84
N GLY A 82 8.72 -27.26 3.54
CA GLY A 82 8.04 -28.31 2.78
C GLY A 82 6.52 -28.13 2.65
N LYS A 83 6.05 -26.89 2.57
CA LYS A 83 4.61 -26.53 2.51
C LYS A 83 3.81 -26.88 3.76
N ARG A 84 4.48 -27.11 4.90
CA ARG A 84 3.82 -27.23 6.21
C ARG A 84 3.05 -25.96 6.55
N HIS A 85 1.89 -26.11 7.18
CA HIS A 85 1.07 -24.97 7.54
C HIS A 85 1.72 -24.20 8.72
N PRO A 86 1.85 -22.86 8.66
CA PRO A 86 2.49 -22.07 9.72
C PRO A 86 1.90 -22.19 11.13
N LYS A 87 0.64 -22.63 11.26
CA LYS A 87 0.04 -22.95 12.57
C LYS A 87 0.71 -24.14 13.26
N ASP A 88 1.32 -25.05 12.51
CA ASP A 88 1.98 -26.26 13.02
C ASP A 88 3.49 -26.06 13.20
N MET A 89 3.93 -24.80 13.24
CA MET A 89 5.32 -24.37 13.29
C MET A 89 5.48 -23.25 14.31
N GLY A 90 6.63 -23.20 14.98
CA GLY A 90 6.88 -22.26 16.07
C GLY A 90 8.29 -21.68 16.05
N ALA A 91 8.84 -21.42 17.23
CA ALA A 91 10.14 -20.80 17.44
C ALA A 91 11.24 -21.41 16.57
N ARG A 92 11.35 -22.74 16.66
CA ARG A 92 12.41 -23.53 16.06
C ARG A 92 12.40 -23.41 14.54
N GLU A 93 11.23 -23.46 13.92
CA GLU A 93 11.08 -23.33 12.47
C GLU A 93 11.42 -21.92 11.98
N ILE A 94 11.02 -20.90 12.75
CA ILE A 94 11.34 -19.51 12.43
C ILE A 94 12.85 -19.28 12.53
N GLU A 95 13.49 -19.72 13.62
CA GLU A 95 14.94 -19.60 13.83
C GLU A 95 15.74 -20.38 12.78
N ALA A 96 15.32 -21.60 12.45
CA ALA A 96 15.95 -22.40 11.40
C ALA A 96 15.92 -21.69 10.05
N PHE A 97 14.78 -21.11 9.68
CA PHE A 97 14.66 -20.36 8.42
C PHE A 97 15.51 -19.09 8.43
N LEU A 98 15.48 -18.29 9.50
CA LEU A 98 16.28 -17.07 9.59
C LEU A 98 17.79 -17.38 9.62
N THR A 99 18.20 -18.49 10.21
CA THR A 99 19.59 -18.97 10.22
C THR A 99 20.01 -19.42 8.82
N HIS A 100 19.17 -20.19 8.12
CA HIS A 100 19.40 -20.59 6.74
C HIS A 100 19.61 -19.37 5.83
N LEU A 101 18.79 -18.32 5.97
CA LEU A 101 18.97 -17.08 5.21
C LEU A 101 20.31 -16.41 5.49
N ALA A 102 20.78 -16.41 6.74
CA ALA A 102 22.04 -15.76 7.12
C ALA A 102 23.28 -16.56 6.70
N VAL A 103 23.26 -17.88 6.89
CA VAL A 103 24.44 -18.74 6.71
C VAL A 103 24.56 -19.22 5.26
N GLU A 104 23.50 -19.82 4.72
CA GLU A 104 23.51 -20.39 3.38
C GLU A 104 23.14 -19.33 2.33
N GLY A 105 22.07 -18.57 2.60
CA GLY A 105 21.59 -17.51 1.71
C GLY A 105 22.47 -16.27 1.70
N LYS A 106 23.37 -16.12 2.69
CA LYS A 106 24.28 -14.96 2.88
C LYS A 106 23.58 -13.61 2.69
N VAL A 107 22.31 -13.53 3.10
CA VAL A 107 21.52 -12.32 2.86
C VAL A 107 21.98 -11.17 3.76
N ALA A 108 21.84 -9.94 3.27
CA ALA A 108 22.09 -8.76 4.09
C ALA A 108 21.19 -8.74 5.34
N ALA A 109 21.68 -8.14 6.42
CA ALA A 109 20.94 -7.98 7.68
C ALA A 109 19.57 -7.30 7.51
N SER A 110 19.48 -6.29 6.62
CA SER A 110 18.21 -5.63 6.29
C SER A 110 17.21 -6.59 5.63
N THR A 111 17.69 -7.47 4.76
CA THR A 111 16.89 -8.51 4.10
C THR A 111 16.39 -9.54 5.11
N GLN A 112 17.25 -9.99 6.02
CA GLN A 112 16.85 -10.90 7.10
C GLN A 112 15.80 -10.26 8.03
N ASN A 113 15.97 -8.98 8.38
CA ASN A 113 15.00 -8.24 9.17
C ASN A 113 13.64 -8.15 8.48
N LEU A 114 13.62 -7.98 7.16
CA LEU A 114 12.39 -7.95 6.37
C LEU A 114 11.67 -9.30 6.37
N ALA A 115 12.42 -10.39 6.26
CA ALA A 115 11.89 -11.74 6.41
C ALA A 115 11.30 -11.95 7.83
N LYS A 116 12.05 -11.57 8.88
CA LYS A 116 11.60 -11.64 10.28
C LYS A 116 10.30 -10.85 10.49
N SER A 117 10.23 -9.60 10.02
CA SER A 117 9.02 -8.76 10.14
C SER A 117 7.82 -9.35 9.40
N SER A 118 8.04 -9.97 8.23
CA SER A 118 6.98 -10.62 7.46
C SER A 118 6.40 -11.84 8.19
N ILE A 119 7.27 -12.65 8.80
CA ILE A 119 6.88 -13.81 9.60
C ILE A 119 6.18 -13.37 10.88
N LEU A 120 6.72 -12.37 11.59
CA LEU A 120 6.06 -11.80 12.77
C LEU A 120 4.65 -11.29 12.47
N PHE A 121 4.48 -10.60 11.34
CA PHE A 121 3.17 -10.15 10.89
C PHE A 121 2.21 -11.33 10.67
N LEU A 122 2.65 -12.38 9.98
CA LEU A 122 1.84 -13.59 9.78
C LEU A 122 1.34 -14.16 11.12
N TYR A 123 2.25 -14.40 12.07
CA TYR A 123 1.86 -15.01 13.33
C TYR A 123 0.98 -14.10 14.20
N ARG A 124 1.35 -12.82 14.35
CA ARG A 124 0.62 -11.90 15.25
C ARG A 124 -0.71 -11.43 14.68
N GLU A 125 -0.77 -11.11 13.38
CA GLU A 125 -1.89 -10.37 12.80
C GLU A 125 -2.86 -11.25 11.99
N VAL A 126 -2.36 -12.39 11.47
CA VAL A 126 -3.15 -13.30 10.64
C VAL A 126 -3.52 -14.56 11.42
N LEU A 127 -2.55 -15.16 12.11
CA LEU A 127 -2.79 -16.37 12.90
C LEU A 127 -3.22 -16.08 14.34
N GLU A 128 -3.04 -14.84 14.80
CA GLU A 128 -3.34 -14.40 16.17
C GLU A 128 -2.60 -15.24 17.25
N ILE A 129 -1.42 -15.76 16.89
CA ILE A 129 -0.53 -16.51 17.75
C ILE A 129 0.54 -15.56 18.30
N GLN A 130 0.59 -15.43 19.62
CA GLN A 130 1.66 -14.69 20.28
C GLN A 130 2.96 -15.49 20.22
N LEU A 131 4.07 -14.79 19.97
CA LEU A 131 5.43 -15.36 19.95
C LEU A 131 6.31 -14.61 20.97
N PRO A 132 6.13 -14.82 22.29
CA PRO A 132 6.87 -14.07 23.32
C PRO A 132 8.40 -14.24 23.21
N TRP A 133 8.85 -15.44 22.83
CA TRP A 133 10.28 -15.74 22.68
C TRP A 133 10.94 -15.04 21.48
N LEU A 134 10.19 -14.62 20.46
CA LEU A 134 10.76 -14.03 19.24
C LEU A 134 11.19 -12.57 19.41
N GLU A 135 10.79 -11.94 20.52
CA GLU A 135 11.30 -10.64 20.94
C GLU A 135 12.80 -10.72 21.30
N ASN A 136 13.25 -11.90 21.76
CA ASN A 136 14.64 -12.17 22.10
C ASN A 136 15.50 -12.59 20.91
N VAL A 137 14.90 -12.90 19.75
CA VAL A 137 15.67 -13.19 18.53
C VAL A 137 16.34 -11.89 18.09
N THR A 138 17.65 -11.83 18.26
CA THR A 138 18.47 -10.64 18.03
C THR A 138 18.23 -10.09 16.62
N GLN A 139 17.84 -8.81 16.54
CA GLN A 139 17.71 -8.14 15.26
C GLN A 139 19.08 -8.12 14.58
N ALA A 140 19.13 -8.48 13.30
CA ALA A 140 20.37 -8.43 12.55
C ALA A 140 20.81 -6.97 12.46
N LYS A 141 21.93 -6.63 13.11
CA LYS A 141 22.48 -5.27 13.07
C LYS A 141 23.10 -5.04 11.70
N ALA A 142 22.39 -4.29 10.86
CA ALA A 142 22.98 -3.79 9.64
C ALA A 142 24.07 -2.75 10.00
N PRO A 143 25.29 -2.84 9.46
CA PRO A 143 26.29 -1.80 9.65
C PRO A 143 25.74 -0.48 9.11
N LYS A 144 25.70 0.56 9.95
CA LYS A 144 25.32 1.91 9.54
C LYS A 144 26.43 2.46 8.64
N ARG A 145 26.23 2.40 7.33
CA ARG A 145 27.10 3.10 6.37
C ARG A 145 26.74 4.58 6.38
N LEU A 146 27.76 5.43 6.40
CA LEU A 146 27.54 6.86 6.18
C LEU A 146 26.96 7.05 4.77
N PRO A 147 25.98 7.95 4.59
CA PRO A 147 25.50 8.31 3.26
C PRO A 147 26.67 8.82 2.42
N VAL A 148 26.87 8.24 1.24
CA VAL A 148 27.78 8.79 0.24
C VAL A 148 26.99 9.87 -0.51
N VAL A 149 27.48 11.11 -0.46
CA VAL A 149 26.88 12.25 -1.15
C VAL A 149 27.76 12.66 -2.31
N LEU A 150 27.14 13.04 -3.42
CA LEU A 150 27.84 13.62 -4.56
C LEU A 150 28.22 15.07 -4.25
N THR A 151 29.37 15.49 -4.73
CA THR A 151 29.79 16.89 -4.77
C THR A 151 28.94 17.68 -5.78
N VAL A 152 28.93 19.01 -5.64
CA VAL A 152 28.18 19.89 -6.56
C VAL A 152 28.63 19.70 -8.02
N SER A 153 29.93 19.54 -8.26
CA SER A 153 30.47 19.30 -9.61
C SER A 153 30.04 17.95 -10.20
N GLU A 154 30.01 16.89 -9.39
CA GLU A 154 29.53 15.58 -9.84
C GLU A 154 28.03 15.62 -10.17
N VAL A 155 27.23 16.35 -9.38
CA VAL A 155 25.81 16.54 -9.68
C VAL A 155 25.62 17.30 -10.98
N GLN A 156 26.39 18.37 -11.20
CA GLN A 156 26.33 19.15 -12.45
C GLN A 156 26.69 18.29 -13.67
N ASP A 157 27.78 17.51 -13.61
CA ASP A 157 28.16 16.59 -14.69
C ASP A 157 27.07 15.54 -14.93
N LEU A 158 26.52 14.94 -13.86
CA LEU A 158 25.43 13.97 -13.96
C LEU A 158 24.19 14.56 -14.62
N LEU A 159 23.72 15.74 -14.17
CA LEU A 159 22.53 16.39 -14.72
C LEU A 159 22.74 16.81 -16.18
N SER A 160 23.94 17.27 -16.56
CA SER A 160 24.26 17.67 -17.93
C SER A 160 24.14 16.53 -18.96
N ARG A 161 24.23 15.27 -18.51
CA ARG A 161 24.14 14.07 -19.34
C ARG A 161 22.73 13.50 -19.42
N LEU A 162 21.80 13.96 -18.58
CA LEU A 162 20.41 13.54 -18.61
C LEU A 162 19.62 14.38 -19.62
N THR A 163 18.61 13.78 -20.23
CA THR A 163 17.74 14.46 -21.20
C THR A 163 16.26 14.14 -20.95
N GLY A 164 15.39 15.00 -21.46
CA GLY A 164 13.94 14.84 -21.40
C GLY A 164 13.42 14.65 -19.97
N THR A 165 12.48 13.71 -19.80
CA THR A 165 11.79 13.45 -18.52
C THR A 165 12.74 13.04 -17.39
N HIS A 166 13.83 12.32 -17.70
CA HIS A 166 14.79 11.90 -16.66
C HIS A 166 15.56 13.09 -16.09
N SER A 167 15.92 14.07 -16.93
CA SER A 167 16.55 15.32 -16.49
C SER A 167 15.62 16.09 -15.56
N LEU A 168 14.36 16.28 -15.96
CA LEU A 168 13.33 16.93 -15.15
C LEU A 168 13.18 16.26 -13.78
N ILE A 169 13.01 14.94 -13.74
CA ILE A 169 12.87 14.19 -12.49
C ILE A 169 14.13 14.35 -11.63
N ALA A 170 15.32 14.23 -12.19
CA ALA A 170 16.56 14.36 -11.45
C ALA A 170 16.73 15.77 -10.85
N SER A 171 16.40 16.82 -11.61
CA SER A 171 16.41 18.21 -11.13
C SER A 171 15.42 18.43 -9.99
N LEU A 172 14.20 17.87 -10.07
CA LEU A 172 13.21 17.94 -8.99
C LEU A 172 13.64 17.18 -7.73
N LEU A 173 14.28 16.01 -7.88
CA LEU A 173 14.82 15.25 -6.75
C LEU A 173 15.93 16.02 -6.04
N TYR A 174 16.86 16.59 -6.82
CA TYR A 174 18.02 17.31 -6.29
C TYR A 174 17.61 18.66 -5.68
N GLY A 175 16.95 19.52 -6.46
CA GLY A 175 16.61 20.88 -6.02
C GLY A 175 15.42 20.94 -5.06
N GLY A 176 14.44 20.04 -5.20
CA GLY A 176 13.25 20.00 -4.36
C GLY A 176 13.35 19.03 -3.18
N GLY A 177 14.46 18.29 -3.03
CA GLY A 177 14.62 17.30 -1.94
C GLY A 177 13.49 16.26 -1.90
N MET A 178 12.92 15.95 -3.08
CA MET A 178 11.82 15.00 -3.21
C MET A 178 12.36 13.56 -3.17
N ARG A 179 11.54 12.62 -2.71
CA ARG A 179 11.83 11.20 -2.91
C ARG A 179 11.42 10.77 -4.32
N LEU A 180 12.03 9.71 -4.84
CA LEU A 180 11.72 9.17 -6.18
C LEU A 180 10.22 9.00 -6.41
N MET A 181 9.51 8.37 -5.47
CA MET A 181 8.06 8.14 -5.61
C MET A 181 7.23 9.40 -5.43
N GLU A 182 7.74 10.43 -4.75
CA GLU A 182 7.08 11.74 -4.64
C GLU A 182 7.16 12.46 -6.00
N ALA A 183 8.34 12.46 -6.65
CA ALA A 183 8.53 13.06 -7.97
C ALA A 183 7.74 12.36 -9.08
N VAL A 184 7.77 11.02 -9.11
CA VAL A 184 7.08 10.22 -10.16
C VAL A 184 5.54 10.29 -10.04
N ARG A 185 5.00 10.63 -8.87
CA ARG A 185 3.55 10.76 -8.63
C ARG A 185 3.06 12.20 -8.62
N LEU A 186 3.95 13.17 -8.89
CA LEU A 186 3.63 14.58 -8.91
C LEU A 186 2.52 14.88 -9.91
N ARG A 187 1.52 15.67 -9.51
CA ARG A 187 0.42 16.08 -10.39
C ARG A 187 0.62 17.54 -10.78
N VAL A 188 0.09 17.92 -11.94
CA VAL A 188 0.13 19.33 -12.41
C VAL A 188 -0.45 20.30 -11.37
N LYS A 189 -1.50 19.90 -10.65
CA LYS A 189 -2.14 20.71 -9.61
C LYS A 189 -1.32 20.87 -8.32
N ASP A 190 -0.24 20.11 -8.19
CA ASP A 190 0.62 20.15 -7.01
C ASP A 190 1.77 21.16 -7.19
N VAL A 191 1.94 21.74 -8.38
CA VAL A 191 2.98 22.73 -8.69
C VAL A 191 2.39 24.13 -8.69
N GLU A 192 2.92 24.99 -7.82
CA GLU A 192 2.57 26.41 -7.75
C GLU A 192 3.76 27.25 -8.23
N PHE A 193 3.65 27.75 -9.46
CA PHE A 193 4.71 28.53 -10.08
C PHE A 193 4.85 29.92 -9.45
N SER A 194 3.76 30.52 -8.95
CA SER A 194 3.81 31.89 -8.41
C SER A 194 4.61 31.97 -7.11
N ARG A 195 4.52 30.92 -6.29
CA ARG A 195 5.22 30.81 -5.00
C ARG A 195 6.50 29.96 -5.08
N HIS A 196 6.80 29.37 -6.23
CA HIS A 196 7.89 28.41 -6.40
C HIS A 196 7.77 27.25 -5.39
N GLU A 197 6.59 26.66 -5.30
CA GLU A 197 6.27 25.60 -4.33
C GLU A 197 5.76 24.33 -5.02
N ILE A 198 6.07 23.19 -4.42
CA ILE A 198 5.52 21.88 -4.76
C ILE A 198 4.84 21.30 -3.53
N LEU A 199 3.56 20.95 -3.67
CA LEU A 199 2.81 20.21 -2.66
C LEU A 199 3.05 18.70 -2.81
N VAL A 200 3.83 18.13 -1.91
CA VAL A 200 4.05 16.69 -1.83
C VAL A 200 2.94 16.06 -1.01
N ARG A 201 2.07 15.29 -1.67
CA ARG A 201 0.99 14.54 -1.03
C ARG A 201 1.44 13.16 -0.57
N GLU A 202 0.84 12.68 0.52
CA GLU A 202 1.06 11.33 1.06
C GLU A 202 2.55 11.00 1.21
N GLY A 203 3.32 11.96 1.70
CA GLY A 203 4.71 11.74 2.08
C GLY A 203 4.83 10.66 3.17
N LYS A 204 6.05 10.38 3.64
CA LYS A 204 6.29 9.34 4.65
C LYS A 204 5.30 9.46 5.83
N GLY A 205 4.55 8.38 6.08
CA GLY A 205 3.52 8.35 7.11
C GLY A 205 2.19 9.01 6.72
N PHE A 206 1.91 9.13 5.42
CA PHE A 206 0.73 9.80 4.87
C PHE A 206 0.63 11.28 5.27
N LYS A 207 1.78 11.94 5.41
CA LYS A 207 1.84 13.37 5.75
C LYS A 207 2.14 14.18 4.51
N ASP A 208 1.29 15.17 4.26
CA ASP A 208 1.53 16.16 3.23
C ASP A 208 2.62 17.14 3.69
N ARG A 209 3.42 17.63 2.75
CA ARG A 209 4.41 18.68 2.99
C ARG A 209 4.58 19.56 1.76
N VAL A 210 5.01 20.79 1.97
CA VAL A 210 5.45 21.67 0.88
C VAL A 210 6.97 21.57 0.75
N THR A 211 7.46 21.62 -0.48
CA THR A 211 8.88 21.77 -0.80
C THR A 211 9.07 22.82 -1.88
N MET A 212 10.32 23.23 -2.11
CA MET A 212 10.66 24.26 -3.09
C MET A 212 10.56 23.70 -4.53
N LEU A 213 10.00 24.49 -5.45
CA LEU A 213 10.17 24.30 -6.88
C LEU A 213 11.51 24.94 -7.29
N PRO A 214 12.50 24.18 -7.79
CA PRO A 214 13.76 24.76 -8.22
C PRO A 214 13.56 25.64 -9.46
N GLU A 215 14.25 26.78 -9.53
CA GLU A 215 14.19 27.68 -10.69
C GLU A 215 14.87 27.07 -11.93
N SER A 216 15.84 26.18 -11.74
CA SER A 216 16.68 25.60 -12.80
C SER A 216 16.12 24.29 -13.37
N VAL A 217 14.80 24.11 -13.40
CA VAL A 217 14.14 22.89 -13.89
C VAL A 217 13.88 22.94 -15.39
#